data_AF-A0A223NSF0-F1
#
_entry.id   AF-A0A223NSF0-F1
#
_cell.length_a   1.000
_cell.length_b   1.000
_cell.length_c   1.000
_cell.angle_alpha   90.00
_cell.angle_beta   90.00
_cell.angle_gamma   90.00
#
_symmetry.space_group_name_H-M   'P 1'
#
loop_
_entity.id
_entity.type
_entity.pdbx_description
1 polymer ?
#
loop_
_entity_poly.entity_id
_entity_poly.type
_entity_poly.pdbx_seq_one_letter_code
_entity_poly.pdbx_strand_id
1 'polypeptide(L)'
;MKTSLKTAFFLIVFGLMVIGTVPVKAQCAQCAAQVETNSKNGGMAAKGLNNGIMFLLAAPYLAVGVIGIIWYKKYRRKNVDMNIRSEKLNLN
;
A
#
# COMPACT_ATOMS: atom_id res chain seq x y z
N MET A 1 24.59 21.80 6.37
CA MET A 1 23.77 21.98 7.60
C MET A 1 22.26 22.00 7.35
N LYS A 2 21.73 22.78 6.38
CA LYS A 2 20.28 22.92 6.15
C LYS A 2 19.56 21.61 5.72
N THR A 3 20.22 20.74 4.97
CA THR A 3 19.67 19.44 4.53
C THR A 3 19.56 18.44 5.69
N SER A 4 20.59 18.33 6.53
CA SER A 4 20.58 17.44 7.70
C SER A 4 19.48 17.80 8.70
N LEU A 5 19.21 19.10 8.90
CA LEU A 5 18.12 19.56 9.77
C LEU A 5 16.73 19.24 9.22
N LYS A 6 16.54 19.35 7.89
CA LYS A 6 15.28 18.96 7.22
C LYS A 6 15.05 17.46 7.31
N THR A 7 16.09 16.66 7.12
CA THR A 7 16.02 15.20 7.26
C THR A 7 15.71 14.79 8.69
N ALA A 8 16.37 15.41 9.69
CA ALA A 8 16.08 15.16 11.10
C ALA A 8 14.64 15.55 11.47
N PHE A 9 14.17 16.72 11.01
CA PHE A 9 12.79 17.16 11.23
C PHE A 9 11.78 16.17 10.61
N PHE A 10 12.01 15.72 9.37
CA PHE A 10 11.16 14.73 8.72
C PHE A 10 11.13 13.41 9.48
N LEU A 11 12.28 12.92 9.95
CA LEU A 11 12.37 11.69 10.73
C LEU A 11 11.66 11.80 12.09
N ILE A 12 11.75 12.95 12.76
CA ILE A 12 11.07 13.21 14.02
C ILE A 12 9.54 13.24 13.81
N VAL A 13 9.06 13.96 12.80
CA VAL A 13 7.63 14.02 12.46
C VAL A 13 7.10 12.64 12.08
N PHE A 14 7.84 11.89 11.28
CA PHE A 14 7.48 10.53 10.90
C PHE A 14 7.44 9.59 12.11
N GLY A 15 8.45 9.67 13.00
CA GLY A 15 8.48 8.89 14.23
C GLY A 15 7.31 9.20 15.17
N LEU A 16 6.94 10.48 15.31
CA LEU A 16 5.78 10.90 16.12
C LEU A 16 4.45 10.38 15.53
N MET A 17 4.31 10.34 14.21
CA MET A 17 3.13 9.77 13.55
C MET A 17 2.99 8.26 13.76
N VAL A 18 4.09 7.51 13.85
CA VAL A 18 4.06 6.05 14.08
C VAL A 18 3.65 5.70 15.52
N ILE A 19 4.03 6.55 16.49
CA ILE A 19 3.77 6.30 17.92
C ILE A 19 2.38 6.81 18.35
N GLY A 20 1.81 7.77 17.63
CA GLY A 20 0.51 8.36 17.96
C GLY A 20 -0.67 7.45 17.62
N THR A 21 -1.29 6.82 18.61
CA THR A 21 -2.56 6.10 18.45
C THR A 21 -3.71 6.93 18.98
N VAL A 22 -4.57 7.45 18.10
CA VAL A 22 -5.84 8.09 18.47
C VAL A 22 -6.98 7.08 18.32
N PRO A 23 -7.95 7.02 19.25
CA PRO A 23 -9.14 6.20 19.06
C PRO A 23 -9.93 6.71 17.86
N VAL A 24 -9.87 5.97 16.76
CA VAL A 24 -10.58 6.31 15.53
C VAL A 24 -12.07 6.03 15.77
N LYS A 25 -12.86 7.08 15.96
CA LYS A 25 -14.32 6.99 15.75
C LYS A 25 -14.53 6.72 14.27
N ALA A 26 -15.36 5.72 13.93
CA ALA A 26 -15.60 5.33 12.55
C ALA A 26 -15.94 6.57 11.71
N GLN A 27 -15.13 6.86 10.69
CA GLN A 27 -15.23 8.10 9.90
C GLN A 27 -16.40 8.08 8.90
N CYS A 28 -17.17 7.00 8.85
CA CYS A 28 -18.31 6.85 7.94
C CYS A 28 -19.58 6.59 8.77
N ALA A 29 -20.57 7.48 8.65
CA ALA A 29 -21.86 7.37 9.35
C ALA A 29 -22.58 6.03 9.12
N GLN A 30 -22.33 5.39 7.96
CA GLN A 30 -22.89 4.09 7.62
C GLN A 30 -22.33 2.94 8.48
N CYS A 31 -21.04 2.99 8.84
CA CYS A 31 -20.43 1.96 9.69
C CYS A 31 -20.93 2.08 11.14
N ALA A 32 -21.12 3.31 11.62
CA ALA A 32 -21.65 3.56 12.97
C ALA A 32 -23.11 3.08 13.11
N ALA A 33 -23.98 3.40 12.14
CA ALA A 33 -25.38 2.96 12.14
C ALA A 33 -25.50 1.43 12.16
N GLN A 34 -24.71 0.72 11.35
CA GLN A 34 -24.76 -0.74 11.30
C GLN A 34 -24.28 -1.39 12.61
N VAL A 35 -23.25 -0.83 13.26
CA VAL A 35 -22.78 -1.29 14.58
C VAL A 35 -23.82 -1.07 15.65
N GLU A 36 -24.45 0.11 15.67
CA GLU A 36 -25.45 0.46 16.66
C GLU A 36 -26.69 -0.44 16.55
N THR A 37 -27.18 -0.70 15.33
CA THR A 37 -28.29 -1.64 15.09
C THR A 37 -27.91 -3.08 15.44
N ASN A 38 -26.70 -3.54 15.08
CA ASN A 38 -26.27 -4.89 15.44
C ASN A 38 -26.08 -5.08 16.95
N SER A 39 -25.52 -4.08 17.63
CA SER A 39 -25.29 -4.15 19.08
C SER A 39 -26.60 -4.10 19.88
N LYS A 40 -27.59 -3.31 19.43
CA LYS A 40 -28.94 -3.25 20.07
C LYS A 40 -29.71 -4.56 19.91
N ASN A 41 -29.46 -5.30 18.83
CA ASN A 41 -30.09 -6.60 18.56
C ASN A 41 -29.29 -7.80 19.12
N GLY A 42 -28.28 -7.56 19.97
CA GLY A 42 -27.46 -8.62 20.57
C GLY A 42 -26.46 -9.29 19.63
N GLY A 43 -26.26 -8.73 18.44
CA GLY A 43 -25.37 -9.28 17.41
C GLY A 43 -23.88 -9.01 17.71
N MET A 44 -23.06 -10.07 17.69
CA MET A 44 -21.62 -9.98 17.89
C MET A 44 -20.86 -9.34 16.71
N ALA A 45 -21.52 -9.01 15.61
CA ALA A 45 -20.92 -8.36 14.44
C ALA A 45 -20.26 -7.00 14.74
N ALA A 46 -20.68 -6.33 15.82
CA ALA A 46 -20.03 -5.13 16.34
C ALA A 46 -18.61 -5.42 16.87
N LYS A 47 -18.37 -6.61 17.46
CA LYS A 47 -17.06 -7.06 17.92
C LYS A 47 -16.25 -7.56 16.72
N GLY A 48 -15.48 -6.66 16.10
CA GLY A 48 -14.55 -7.01 15.04
C GLY A 48 -14.71 -6.22 13.74
N LEU A 49 -15.64 -5.25 13.69
CA LEU A 49 -15.83 -4.42 12.49
C LEU A 49 -14.53 -3.73 12.04
N ASN A 50 -13.73 -3.21 12.98
CA ASN A 50 -12.45 -2.56 12.65
C ASN A 50 -11.47 -3.53 11.94
N ASN A 51 -11.49 -4.82 12.31
CA ASN A 51 -10.69 -5.84 11.62
C ASN A 51 -11.23 -6.11 10.22
N GLY A 52 -12.56 -6.11 10.05
CA GLY A 52 -13.21 -6.22 8.74
C GLY A 52 -12.90 -5.05 7.81
N ILE A 53 -12.89 -3.81 8.32
CA ILE A 53 -12.52 -2.61 7.54
C ILE A 53 -11.06 -2.68 7.12
N MET A 54 -10.14 -3.05 8.03
CA MET A 54 -8.73 -3.23 7.66
C MET A 54 -8.54 -4.33 6.62
N PHE A 55 -9.29 -5.43 6.70
CA PHE A 55 -9.24 -6.50 5.71
C PHE A 55 -9.70 -6.04 4.32
N LEU A 56 -10.84 -5.34 4.25
CA LEU A 56 -11.38 -4.81 2.99
C LEU A 56 -10.49 -3.71 2.40
N LEU A 57 -9.89 -2.87 3.25
CA LEU A 57 -8.96 -1.83 2.82
C LEU A 57 -7.63 -2.41 2.35
N ALA A 58 -7.14 -3.50 2.96
CA ALA A 58 -5.91 -4.17 2.54
C ALA A 58 -6.03 -4.86 1.16
N ALA A 59 -7.22 -5.39 0.84
CA ALA A 59 -7.46 -6.13 -0.40
C ALA A 59 -7.03 -5.40 -1.70
N PRO A 60 -7.42 -4.14 -1.98
CA PRO A 60 -7.00 -3.45 -3.19
C PRO A 60 -5.48 -3.21 -3.26
N TYR A 61 -4.83 -2.92 -2.13
CA TYR A 61 -3.37 -2.71 -2.11
C TYR A 61 -2.61 -4.01 -2.36
N LEU A 62 -3.06 -5.12 -1.75
CA LEU A 62 -2.48 -6.43 -1.99
C LEU A 62 -2.68 -6.87 -3.45
N ALA A 63 -3.86 -6.65 -4.01
CA ALA A 63 -4.14 -6.95 -5.42
C ALA A 63 -3.20 -6.19 -6.35
N VAL A 64 -3.04 -4.88 -6.16
CA VAL A 64 -2.11 -4.05 -6.94
C VAL A 64 -0.67 -4.51 -6.76
N GLY A 65 -0.25 -4.83 -5.53
CA GLY A 65 1.09 -5.34 -5.25
C GLY A 65 1.40 -6.65 -5.98
N VAL A 66 0.48 -7.62 -5.96
CA VAL A 66 0.62 -8.89 -6.67
C VAL A 66 0.72 -8.68 -8.18
N ILE A 67 -0.17 -7.86 -8.75
CA ILE A 67 -0.16 -7.55 -10.18
C ILE A 67 1.15 -6.86 -10.58
N GLY A 68 1.61 -5.91 -9.78
CA GLY A 68 2.88 -5.20 -10.00
C GLY A 68 4.09 -6.13 -9.99
N ILE A 69 4.16 -7.07 -9.04
CA ILE A 69 5.24 -8.07 -8.98
C ILE A 69 5.24 -8.96 -10.22
N ILE A 70 4.07 -9.45 -10.64
CA ILE A 70 3.94 -10.30 -11.83
C ILE A 70 4.39 -9.53 -13.08
N TRP A 71 3.94 -8.29 -13.23
CA TRP A 71 4.29 -7.43 -14.35
C TRP A 71 5.79 -7.16 -14.39
N TYR A 72 6.39 -6.76 -13.26
CA TYR A 72 7.83 -6.51 -13.18
C TYR A 72 8.65 -7.76 -13.55
N LYS A 73 8.28 -8.93 -13.01
CA LYS A 73 8.98 -10.19 -13.33
C LYS A 73 8.87 -10.56 -14.81
N LYS A 74 7.69 -10.35 -15.42
CA LYS A 74 7.43 -10.71 -16.82
C LYS A 74 8.10 -9.78 -17.81
N TYR A 75 8.10 -8.47 -17.53
CA TYR A 75 8.54 -7.44 -18.48
C TYR A 75 9.92 -6.86 -18.16
N ARG A 76 10.60 -7.27 -17.08
CA ARG A 76 12.00 -6.88 -16.88
C ARG A 76 12.83 -7.34 -18.08
N ARG A 77 13.48 -6.37 -18.72
CA ARG A 77 14.42 -6.63 -19.82
C ARG A 77 15.50 -7.58 -19.32
N LYS A 78 15.63 -8.73 -19.96
CA LYS A 78 16.80 -9.58 -19.76
C LYS A 78 17.97 -8.93 -20.47
N ASN A 79 19.17 -9.00 -19.89
CA ASN A 79 20.37 -8.64 -20.61
C ASN A 79 20.49 -9.62 -21.78
N VAL A 80 20.23 -9.13 -22.99
CA VAL A 80 20.42 -9.89 -24.22
C VAL A 80 21.86 -9.68 -24.61
N ASP A 81 22.62 -10.77 -24.77
CA ASP A 81 23.94 -10.72 -25.35
C ASP A 81 23.80 -10.30 -26.81
N MET A 82 24.20 -9.06 -27.11
CA MET A 82 24.13 -8.52 -28.46
C MET A 82 25.40 -8.93 -29.20
N ASN A 83 25.40 -10.14 -29.76
CA ASN A 83 26.41 -10.55 -30.73
C ASN A 83 26.16 -9.81 -32.06
N ILE A 84 26.64 -8.57 -32.14
CA ILE A 84 26.67 -7.81 -33.39
C ILE A 84 27.81 -8.39 -34.23
N ARG A 85 27.46 -9.03 -35.35
CA ARG A 85 28.44 -9.53 -36.31
C ARG A 85 29.27 -8.35 -36.81
N SER A 86 30.59 -8.41 -36.64
CA SER A 86 31.52 -7.32 -36.98
C SER A 86 31.73 -7.12 -38.48
N GLU A 87 30.89 -7.74 -39.32
CA GLU A 87 31.00 -7.59 -40.76
C GLU A 87 30.37 -6.28 -41.21
N LYS A 88 31.04 -5.59 -42.13
CA LYS A 88 30.48 -4.38 -42.74
C LYS A 88 29.26 -4.76 -43.59
N LEU A 89 28.09 -4.22 -43.23
CA LEU A 89 26.88 -4.28 -44.04
C LEU A 89 27.11 -3.49 -45.32
N ASN A 90 27.32 -4.18 -46.43
CA ASN A 90 27.34 -3.59 -47.78
C ASN A 90 25.90 -3.38 -48.22
N LEU A 91 25.38 -2.19 -47.95
CA LEU A 91 24.15 -1.70 -48.56
C LEU A 91 24.55 -1.11 -49.91
N ASN A 92 24.25 -1.84 -50.98
CA ASN A 92 24.49 -1.44 -52.38
C ASN A 92 23.77 -0.15 -52.73
#